data_AF-A0A255XYP3-F1
#
_entry.id   AF-A0A255XYP3-F1
#
_cell.length_a   1.000
_cell.length_b   1.000
_cell.length_c   1.000
_cell.angle_alpha   90.00
_cell.angle_beta   90.00
_cell.angle_gamma   90.00
#
_symmetry.space_group_name_H-M   'P 1'
#
loop_
_entity.id
_entity.type
_entity.pdbx_description
1 polymer ?
#
loop_
_entity_poly.entity_id
_entity_poly.type
_entity_poly.pdbx_seq_one_letter_code
_entity_poly.pdbx_strand_id
1 'polypeptide(L)'
;MLSRKFDRADFDARALRADFEELGARLSTEASDLRRRLHELYYPAFGPVDGLMKRQVLRQFKAWEDYFRAHASQIFAHAREVEEKLAYSLTLEGRAELKIIAETLRDRRATTDLLFRALAAKMRQATTAVSLDAEPIYDFCQVLEQLGLFFRLTAVGLYQPDAAKAALGRDPRYLDVDWEVLRRWAEGLPDQMRPQRPTDTGLLRAAPSTPPVQTAPRPSEPEAEDAESEELPALPAPTAERRERRRTR
;
A
#
# COMPACT_ATOMS: atom_id res chain seq x y z
N MET A 1 -20.41 12.64 8.60
CA MET A 1 -19.43 11.78 9.30
C MET A 1 -19.24 10.55 8.44
N LEU A 2 -18.10 10.40 7.77
CA LEU A 2 -17.77 9.15 7.06
C LEU A 2 -17.70 8.03 8.11
N SER A 3 -18.42 6.93 7.85
CA SER A 3 -18.30 5.71 8.65
C SER A 3 -16.83 5.31 8.68
N ARG A 4 -16.23 5.24 9.87
CA ARG A 4 -14.86 4.73 10.04
C ARG A 4 -14.78 3.22 9.88
N LYS A 5 -15.91 2.53 9.74
CA LYS A 5 -15.95 1.08 9.51
C LYS A 5 -15.60 0.76 8.07
N PHE A 6 -14.70 -0.20 7.91
CA PHE A 6 -14.34 -0.79 6.64
C PHE A 6 -15.56 -1.41 5.94
N ASP A 7 -15.77 -1.01 4.68
CA ASP A 7 -16.69 -1.64 3.74
C ASP A 7 -15.97 -1.76 2.38
N ARG A 8 -15.99 -2.96 1.79
CA ARG A 8 -15.39 -3.21 0.48
C ARG A 8 -15.99 -2.33 -0.62
N ALA A 9 -17.24 -1.90 -0.47
CA ALA A 9 -17.93 -1.04 -1.44
C ALA A 9 -17.69 0.46 -1.20
N ASP A 10 -16.97 0.83 -0.14
CA ASP A 10 -16.71 2.23 0.15
C ASP A 10 -15.84 2.90 -0.92
N PHE A 11 -15.77 4.24 -0.85
CA PHE A 11 -15.08 5.04 -1.85
C PHE A 11 -13.59 4.69 -1.90
N ASP A 12 -12.88 4.72 -0.78
CA ASP A 12 -11.42 4.53 -0.72
C ASP A 12 -11.02 3.11 -1.20
N ALA A 13 -11.79 2.07 -0.86
CA ALA A 13 -11.54 0.71 -1.33
C ALA A 13 -11.82 0.54 -2.83
N ARG A 14 -12.76 1.30 -3.40
CA ARG A 14 -12.97 1.36 -4.85
C ARG A 14 -11.88 2.17 -5.56
N ALA A 15 -11.49 3.30 -4.99
CA ALA A 15 -10.44 4.17 -5.50
C ALA A 15 -9.11 3.42 -5.57
N LEU A 16 -8.71 2.73 -4.50
CA LEU A 16 -7.49 1.93 -4.50
C LEU A 16 -7.49 0.85 -5.60
N ARG A 17 -8.63 0.19 -5.83
CA ARG A 17 -8.74 -0.81 -6.90
C ARG A 17 -8.63 -0.18 -8.28
N ALA A 18 -9.28 0.97 -8.48
CA ALA A 18 -9.21 1.71 -9.74
C ALA A 18 -7.77 2.15 -10.03
N ASP A 19 -7.03 2.64 -9.04
CA ASP A 19 -5.63 3.06 -9.23
C ASP A 19 -4.74 1.90 -9.70
N PHE A 20 -4.87 0.73 -9.09
CA PHE A 20 -4.12 -0.46 -9.50
C PHE A 20 -4.53 -0.95 -10.89
N GLU A 21 -5.82 -0.87 -11.23
CA GLU A 21 -6.32 -1.27 -12.54
C GLU A 21 -5.85 -0.31 -13.64
N GLU A 22 -5.94 1.00 -13.42
CA GLU A 22 -5.48 2.04 -14.34
C GLU A 22 -3.97 1.89 -14.60
N LEU A 23 -3.19 1.81 -13.52
CA LEU A 23 -1.75 1.61 -13.59
C LEU A 23 -1.40 0.37 -14.43
N GLY A 24 -2.04 -0.76 -14.13
CA GLY A 24 -1.74 -2.01 -14.81
C GLY A 24 -2.17 -2.04 -16.26
N ALA A 25 -3.32 -1.43 -16.60
CA ALA A 25 -3.81 -1.34 -17.97
C ALA A 25 -2.91 -0.45 -18.84
N ARG A 26 -2.55 0.73 -18.32
CA ARG A 26 -1.69 1.67 -19.04
C ARG A 26 -0.29 1.10 -19.25
N LEU A 27 0.28 0.51 -18.20
CA LEU A 27 1.61 -0.11 -18.26
C LEU A 27 1.66 -1.20 -19.33
N SER A 28 0.70 -2.12 -19.32
CA SER A 28 0.64 -3.23 -20.29
C SER A 28 0.52 -2.71 -21.72
N THR A 29 -0.35 -1.72 -21.94
CA THR A 29 -0.62 -1.17 -23.28
C THR A 29 0.60 -0.46 -23.85
N GLU A 30 1.17 0.48 -23.09
CA GLU A 30 2.29 1.30 -23.60
C GLU A 30 3.57 0.45 -23.76
N ALA A 31 3.80 -0.52 -22.88
CA ALA A 31 4.91 -1.45 -23.00
C ALA A 31 4.76 -2.36 -24.24
N SER A 32 3.56 -2.94 -24.46
CA SER A 32 3.27 -3.77 -25.63
C SER A 32 3.47 -2.99 -26.93
N ASP A 33 3.02 -1.73 -26.98
CA ASP A 33 3.17 -0.89 -28.15
C ASP A 33 4.63 -0.53 -28.44
N LEU A 34 5.43 -0.26 -27.41
CA LEU A 34 6.87 -0.03 -27.60
C LEU A 34 7.58 -1.32 -28.02
N ARG A 35 7.29 -2.44 -27.37
CA ARG A 35 7.84 -3.76 -27.69
C ARG A 35 7.59 -4.16 -29.13
N ARG A 36 6.34 -4.01 -29.59
CA ARG A 36 5.95 -4.29 -30.99
C ARG A 36 6.76 -3.45 -31.98
N ARG A 37 6.88 -2.13 -31.75
CA ARG A 37 7.66 -1.24 -32.61
C ARG A 37 9.13 -1.62 -32.67
N LEU A 38 9.72 -2.00 -31.53
CA LEU A 38 11.10 -2.48 -31.49
C LEU A 38 11.27 -3.80 -32.24
N HIS A 39 10.31 -4.71 -32.09
CA HIS A 39 10.31 -5.97 -32.83
C HIS A 39 10.30 -5.73 -34.34
N GLU A 40 9.37 -4.92 -34.83
CA GLU A 40 9.20 -4.64 -36.26
C GLU A 40 10.45 -4.00 -36.89
N LEU A 41 11.18 -3.18 -36.14
CA LEU A 41 12.29 -2.40 -36.68
C LEU A 41 13.66 -3.05 -36.50
N TYR A 42 13.85 -3.84 -35.45
CA TYR A 42 15.18 -4.32 -35.06
C TYR A 42 15.29 -5.85 -35.02
N TYR A 43 14.19 -6.61 -34.98
CA TYR A 43 14.25 -8.07 -35.00
C TYR A 43 14.61 -8.61 -36.40
N PRO A 44 15.39 -9.72 -36.53
CA PRO A 44 15.98 -10.55 -35.47
C PRO A 44 17.36 -10.10 -34.98
N ALA A 45 18.01 -9.17 -35.67
CA ALA A 45 19.40 -8.84 -35.38
C ALA A 45 19.56 -8.16 -34.01
N PHE A 46 18.62 -7.28 -33.65
CA PHE A 46 18.70 -6.30 -32.58
C PHE A 46 20.01 -5.48 -32.60
N GLY A 47 20.04 -4.32 -31.95
CA GLY A 47 21.21 -3.45 -32.02
C GLY A 47 20.95 -2.04 -31.52
N PRO A 48 21.88 -1.11 -31.81
CA PRO A 48 21.81 0.24 -31.29
C PRO A 48 20.58 0.98 -31.83
N VAL A 49 19.88 1.64 -30.92
CA VAL A 49 18.76 2.53 -31.19
C VAL A 49 19.31 3.95 -31.30
N ASP A 50 19.29 4.49 -32.52
CA ASP A 50 19.89 5.78 -32.83
C ASP A 50 18.87 6.85 -33.29
N GLY A 51 19.36 8.09 -33.32
CA GLY A 51 18.64 9.21 -33.91
C GLY A 51 17.31 9.54 -33.22
N LEU A 52 16.23 9.56 -34.02
CA LEU A 52 14.92 10.00 -33.59
C LEU A 52 14.23 8.97 -32.67
N MET A 53 14.39 7.68 -32.93
CA MET A 53 13.80 6.61 -32.11
C MET A 53 14.35 6.65 -30.69
N LYS A 54 15.68 6.81 -30.55
CA LYS A 54 16.33 6.96 -29.25
C LYS A 54 15.71 8.08 -28.41
N ARG A 55 15.49 9.24 -29.02
CA ARG A 55 14.86 10.40 -28.36
C ARG A 55 13.42 10.11 -27.95
N GLN A 56 12.67 9.37 -28.76
CA GLN A 56 11.30 8.97 -28.44
C GLN A 56 11.26 8.01 -27.25
N VAL A 57 12.11 6.98 -27.23
CA VAL A 57 12.24 6.04 -26.11
C VAL A 57 12.60 6.78 -24.81
N LEU A 58 13.59 7.66 -24.86
CA LEU A 58 14.01 8.45 -23.69
C LEU A 58 12.89 9.37 -23.16
N ARG A 59 12.11 10.00 -24.06
CA ARG A 59 10.95 10.79 -23.66
C ARG A 59 9.86 9.92 -23.04
N GLN A 60 9.61 8.74 -23.60
CA GLN A 60 8.65 7.77 -23.07
C GLN A 60 9.05 7.33 -21.65
N PHE A 61 10.34 7.02 -21.43
CA PHE A 61 10.83 6.61 -20.12
C PHE A 61 10.67 7.71 -19.07
N LYS A 62 10.94 8.97 -19.45
CA LYS A 62 10.67 10.11 -18.57
C LYS A 62 9.18 10.26 -18.26
N ALA A 63 8.31 10.14 -19.26
CA ALA A 63 6.87 10.22 -19.07
C ALA A 63 6.35 9.11 -18.15
N TRP A 64 6.88 7.89 -18.30
CA TRP A 64 6.60 6.78 -17.40
C TRP A 64 7.09 7.02 -15.98
N GLU A 65 8.31 7.54 -15.79
CA GLU A 65 8.83 7.86 -14.47
C GLU A 65 7.92 8.86 -13.73
N ASP A 66 7.53 9.95 -14.40
CA ASP A 66 6.64 10.98 -13.84
C ASP A 66 5.26 10.39 -13.50
N TYR A 67 4.71 9.56 -14.38
CA TYR A 67 3.44 8.88 -14.17
C TYR A 67 3.47 7.91 -12.98
N PHE A 68 4.48 7.05 -12.89
CA PHE A 68 4.60 6.11 -11.77
C PHE A 68 4.81 6.80 -10.45
N ARG A 69 5.56 7.91 -10.42
CA ARG A 69 5.74 8.70 -9.20
C ARG A 69 4.42 9.27 -8.70
N ALA A 70 3.58 9.78 -9.60
CA ALA A 70 2.26 10.30 -9.26
C ALA A 70 1.33 9.18 -8.75
N HIS A 71 1.25 8.06 -9.47
CA HIS A 71 0.40 6.93 -9.08
C HIS A 71 0.86 6.22 -7.81
N ALA A 72 2.17 6.09 -7.57
CA ALA A 72 2.68 5.55 -6.31
C ALA A 72 2.20 6.39 -5.12
N SER A 73 2.22 7.71 -5.27
CA SER A 73 1.75 8.63 -4.23
C SER A 73 0.25 8.44 -3.94
N GLN A 74 -0.56 8.29 -4.99
CA GLN A 74 -2.01 8.06 -4.88
C GLN A 74 -2.33 6.70 -4.25
N ILE A 75 -1.74 5.62 -4.77
CA ILE A 75 -1.92 4.26 -4.25
C ILE A 75 -1.55 4.18 -2.77
N PHE A 76 -0.44 4.79 -2.35
CA PHE A 76 -0.04 4.76 -0.94
C PHE A 76 -0.91 5.62 -0.03
N ALA A 77 -1.49 6.71 -0.54
CA ALA A 77 -2.48 7.49 0.19
C ALA A 77 -3.76 6.67 0.42
N HIS A 78 -4.38 6.14 -0.64
CA HIS A 78 -5.59 5.34 -0.52
C HIS A 78 -5.37 4.03 0.27
N ALA A 79 -4.20 3.38 0.11
CA ALA A 79 -3.87 2.20 0.90
C ALA A 79 -3.83 2.52 2.40
N ARG A 80 -3.26 3.68 2.78
CA ARG A 80 -3.25 4.13 4.18
C ARG A 80 -4.66 4.39 4.71
N GLU A 81 -5.51 5.07 3.94
CA GLU A 81 -6.90 5.33 4.34
C GLU A 81 -7.67 4.02 4.59
N VAL A 82 -7.46 3.02 3.74
CA VAL A 82 -8.05 1.70 3.93
C VAL A 82 -7.44 0.95 5.13
N GLU A 83 -6.13 1.00 5.32
CA GLU A 83 -5.45 0.41 6.49
C GLU A 83 -6.01 0.99 7.80
N GLU A 84 -6.24 2.31 7.86
CA GLU A 84 -6.80 2.99 9.04
C GLU A 84 -8.23 2.52 9.34
N LYS A 85 -9.07 2.33 8.30
CA LYS A 85 -10.41 1.75 8.45
C LYS A 85 -10.38 0.29 8.89
N LEU A 86 -9.48 -0.51 8.34
CA LEU A 86 -9.29 -1.91 8.72
C LEU A 86 -8.87 -2.03 10.17
N ALA A 87 -7.92 -1.21 10.62
CA ALA A 87 -7.48 -1.15 12.01
C ALA A 87 -8.65 -0.77 12.94
N TYR A 88 -9.46 0.22 12.58
CA TYR A 88 -10.64 0.61 13.34
C TYR A 88 -11.71 -0.50 13.39
N SER A 89 -12.01 -1.15 12.27
CA SER A 89 -12.96 -2.27 12.27
C SER A 89 -12.44 -3.48 13.06
N LEU A 90 -11.13 -3.74 13.07
CA LEU A 90 -10.53 -4.79 13.86
C LEU A 90 -10.70 -4.56 15.37
N THR A 91 -10.56 -3.32 15.86
CA THR A 91 -10.75 -3.01 17.28
C THR A 91 -12.20 -3.12 17.73
N LEU A 92 -13.16 -2.89 16.82
CA LEU A 92 -14.59 -2.98 17.14
C LEU A 92 -15.20 -4.37 16.93
N GLU A 93 -14.80 -5.08 15.88
CA GLU A 93 -15.52 -6.26 15.39
C GLU A 93 -14.74 -7.56 15.59
N GLY A 94 -13.42 -7.50 15.84
CA GLY A 94 -12.59 -8.66 16.18
C GLY A 94 -12.57 -9.79 15.13
N ARG A 95 -12.86 -9.49 13.86
CA ARG A 95 -13.04 -10.49 12.80
C ARG A 95 -11.71 -10.94 12.21
N ALA A 96 -11.48 -12.26 12.16
CA ALA A 96 -10.29 -12.86 11.55
C ALA A 96 -10.12 -12.49 10.07
N GLU A 97 -11.22 -12.38 9.32
CA GLU A 97 -11.20 -12.00 7.90
C GLU A 97 -10.58 -10.62 7.67
N LEU A 98 -10.87 -9.64 8.54
CA LEU A 98 -10.30 -8.29 8.44
C LEU A 98 -8.80 -8.28 8.70
N LYS A 99 -8.31 -9.20 9.55
CA LYS A 99 -6.88 -9.34 9.84
C LYS A 99 -6.14 -9.86 8.61
N ILE A 100 -6.69 -10.87 7.95
CA ILE A 100 -6.14 -11.43 6.70
C ILE A 100 -6.09 -10.35 5.61
N ILE A 101 -7.14 -9.54 5.46
CA ILE A 101 -7.17 -8.43 4.50
C ILE A 101 -6.08 -7.40 4.82
N ALA A 102 -5.93 -7.01 6.08
CA ALA A 102 -4.93 -6.04 6.50
C ALA A 102 -3.50 -6.52 6.25
N GLU A 103 -3.20 -7.79 6.53
CA GLU A 103 -1.89 -8.41 6.23
C GLU A 103 -1.65 -8.44 4.71
N THR A 104 -2.63 -8.90 3.94
CA THR A 104 -2.56 -8.97 2.48
C THR A 104 -2.33 -7.60 1.84
N LEU A 105 -3.00 -6.55 2.34
CA LEU A 105 -2.85 -5.18 1.86
C LEU A 105 -1.42 -4.67 2.12
N ARG A 106 -0.88 -4.91 3.31
CA ARG A 106 0.50 -4.52 3.66
C ARG A 106 1.53 -5.21 2.78
N ASP A 107 1.39 -6.50 2.55
CA ASP A 107 2.30 -7.27 1.69
C ASP A 107 2.28 -6.76 0.24
N ARG A 108 1.09 -6.50 -0.30
CA ARG A 108 0.91 -5.95 -1.65
C ARG A 108 1.50 -4.54 -1.77
N ARG A 109 1.30 -3.70 -0.76
CA ARG A 109 1.87 -2.36 -0.70
C ARG A 109 3.39 -2.39 -0.68
N ALA A 110 3.99 -3.24 0.15
CA ALA A 110 5.44 -3.41 0.22
C ALA A 110 6.02 -3.91 -1.11
N THR A 111 5.35 -4.87 -1.74
CA THR A 111 5.73 -5.38 -3.07
C THR A 111 5.62 -4.30 -4.14
N THR A 112 4.56 -3.49 -4.10
CA THR A 112 4.36 -2.38 -5.04
C THR A 112 5.45 -1.31 -4.91
N ASP A 113 5.85 -0.95 -3.69
CA ASP A 113 6.96 -0.01 -3.44
C ASP A 113 8.28 -0.51 -4.03
N LEU A 114 8.60 -1.79 -3.78
CA LEU A 114 9.78 -2.45 -4.37
C LEU A 114 9.78 -2.35 -5.89
N LEU A 115 8.65 -2.66 -6.53
CA LEU A 115 8.54 -2.66 -7.99
C LEU A 115 8.66 -1.24 -8.56
N PHE A 116 8.06 -0.23 -7.94
CA PHE A 116 8.23 1.17 -8.38
C PHE A 116 9.68 1.66 -8.27
N ARG A 117 10.40 1.27 -7.21
CA ARG A 117 11.82 1.60 -7.07
C ARG A 117 12.68 0.91 -8.14
N ALA A 118 12.39 -0.35 -8.45
CA ALA A 118 13.05 -1.09 -9.52
C ALA A 118 12.83 -0.43 -10.88
N LEU A 119 11.58 -0.05 -11.18
CA LEU A 119 11.23 0.71 -12.38
C LEU A 119 12.03 2.02 -12.50
N ALA A 120 12.03 2.83 -11.44
CA ALA A 120 12.73 4.11 -11.43
C ALA A 120 14.25 3.93 -11.64
N ALA A 121 14.85 2.91 -11.01
CA ALA A 121 16.27 2.59 -11.18
C ALA A 121 16.60 2.24 -12.64
N LYS A 122 15.78 1.38 -13.26
CA LYS A 122 15.98 0.92 -14.65
C LYS A 122 15.78 2.04 -15.67
N MET A 123 14.75 2.86 -15.48
CA MET A 123 14.51 4.04 -16.34
C MET A 123 15.63 5.06 -16.20
N ARG A 124 16.15 5.28 -14.99
CA ARG A 124 17.31 6.15 -14.78
C ARG A 124 18.55 5.58 -15.48
N GLN A 125 18.84 4.29 -15.31
CA GLN A 125 19.96 3.64 -15.97
C GLN A 125 19.91 3.85 -17.50
N ALA A 126 18.76 3.59 -18.11
CA ALA A 126 18.58 3.77 -19.55
C ALA A 126 18.65 5.23 -20.01
N THR A 127 18.17 6.18 -19.20
CA THR A 127 18.24 7.61 -19.55
C THR A 127 19.65 8.20 -19.40
N THR A 128 20.48 7.62 -18.54
CA THR A 128 21.89 8.02 -18.38
C THR A 128 22.86 7.30 -19.33
N ALA A 129 22.43 6.24 -19.99
CA ALA A 129 23.29 5.45 -20.87
C ALA A 129 23.64 6.22 -22.16
N VAL A 130 24.93 6.17 -22.54
CA VAL A 130 25.45 6.86 -23.73
C VAL A 130 24.92 6.19 -25.01
N SER A 131 24.81 4.87 -25.03
CA SER A 131 24.15 4.07 -26.07
C SER A 131 22.90 3.40 -25.52
N LEU A 132 21.92 3.14 -26.39
CA LEU A 132 20.72 2.38 -26.07
C LEU A 132 20.62 1.24 -27.07
N ASP A 133 20.49 0.01 -26.58
CA ASP A 133 20.32 -1.17 -27.41
C ASP A 133 18.87 -1.65 -27.39
N ALA A 134 18.36 -2.09 -28.54
CA ALA A 134 16.97 -2.47 -28.73
C ALA A 134 16.59 -3.71 -27.90
N GLU A 135 17.48 -4.68 -27.74
CA GLU A 135 17.24 -5.92 -27.00
C GLU A 135 16.99 -5.67 -25.50
N PRO A 136 17.85 -4.93 -24.75
CA PRO A 136 17.54 -4.56 -23.37
C PRO A 136 16.24 -3.78 -23.18
N ILE A 137 15.86 -2.92 -24.14
CA ILE A 137 14.59 -2.19 -24.10
C ILE A 137 13.42 -3.13 -24.38
N TYR A 138 13.59 -4.08 -25.29
CA TYR A 138 12.60 -5.09 -25.64
C TYR A 138 12.28 -5.98 -24.41
N ASP A 139 13.32 -6.49 -23.75
CA ASP A 139 13.19 -7.27 -22.51
C ASP A 139 12.57 -6.45 -21.39
N PHE A 140 12.97 -5.18 -21.27
CA PHE A 140 12.38 -4.26 -20.30
C PHE A 140 10.86 -4.13 -20.50
N CYS A 141 10.40 -3.98 -21.76
CA CYS A 141 8.97 -3.89 -22.07
C CYS A 141 8.23 -5.18 -21.72
N GLN A 142 8.83 -6.34 -21.94
CA GLN A 142 8.25 -7.61 -21.49
C GLN A 142 8.02 -7.63 -19.98
N VAL A 143 8.99 -7.15 -19.19
CA VAL A 143 8.82 -7.09 -17.73
C VAL A 143 7.73 -6.08 -17.32
N LEU A 144 7.60 -4.96 -18.03
CA LEU A 144 6.52 -4.01 -17.79
C LEU A 144 5.13 -4.61 -18.07
N GLU A 145 4.97 -5.39 -19.14
CA GLU A 145 3.73 -6.10 -19.42
C GLU A 145 3.35 -7.03 -18.26
N GLN A 146 4.32 -7.80 -17.76
CA GLN A 146 4.14 -8.68 -16.61
C GLN A 146 3.75 -7.93 -15.34
N LEU A 147 4.40 -6.79 -15.11
CA LEU A 147 4.08 -5.92 -13.99
C LEU A 147 2.67 -5.31 -14.11
N GLY A 148 2.22 -5.03 -15.33
CA GLY A 148 0.87 -4.53 -15.58
C GLY A 148 -0.19 -5.56 -15.23
N LEU A 149 0.08 -6.83 -15.55
CA LEU A 149 -0.75 -7.97 -15.14
C LEU A 149 -0.74 -8.16 -13.62
N PHE A 150 0.41 -8.00 -12.94
CA PHE A 150 0.47 -8.02 -11.48
C PHE A 150 -0.43 -6.96 -10.85
N PHE A 151 -0.41 -5.70 -11.33
CA PHE A 151 -1.26 -4.65 -10.76
C PHE A 151 -2.74 -4.90 -10.99
N ARG A 152 -3.13 -5.41 -12.17
CA ARG A 152 -4.52 -5.79 -12.44
C ARG A 152 -4.98 -6.97 -11.57
N LEU A 153 -4.14 -7.99 -11.38
CA LEU A 153 -4.43 -9.06 -10.43
C LEU A 153 -4.47 -8.54 -8.99
N THR A 154 -3.68 -7.51 -8.69
CA THR A 154 -3.70 -6.83 -7.40
C THR A 154 -5.04 -6.15 -7.17
N ALA A 155 -5.57 -5.43 -8.17
CA ALA A 155 -6.91 -4.83 -8.12
C ALA A 155 -8.01 -5.88 -7.87
N VAL A 156 -7.96 -7.03 -8.56
CA VAL A 156 -8.93 -8.12 -8.38
C VAL A 156 -8.83 -8.74 -6.97
N GLY A 157 -7.61 -9.02 -6.52
CA GLY A 157 -7.38 -9.78 -5.29
C GLY A 157 -7.40 -8.98 -4.00
N LEU A 158 -7.38 -7.64 -4.06
CA LEU A 158 -7.20 -6.76 -2.90
C LEU A 158 -8.20 -7.04 -1.77
N TYR A 159 -9.43 -7.45 -2.10
CA TYR A 159 -10.46 -7.77 -1.11
C TYR A 159 -11.24 -9.05 -1.42
N GLN A 160 -10.83 -9.79 -2.45
CA GLN A 160 -11.45 -11.04 -2.89
C GLN A 160 -10.34 -12.03 -3.32
N PRO A 161 -9.63 -12.65 -2.35
CA PRO A 161 -8.52 -13.55 -2.65
C PRO A 161 -8.96 -14.73 -3.51
N ASP A 162 -10.19 -15.23 -3.31
CA ASP A 162 -10.76 -16.31 -4.13
C ASP A 162 -10.99 -15.87 -5.58
N ALA A 163 -11.33 -14.60 -5.82
CA ALA A 163 -11.48 -14.07 -7.16
C ALA A 163 -10.13 -13.98 -7.89
N ALA A 164 -9.06 -13.60 -7.18
CA ALA A 164 -7.71 -13.64 -7.75
C ALA A 164 -7.26 -15.08 -8.05
N LYS A 165 -7.53 -16.03 -7.15
CA LYS A 165 -7.24 -17.45 -7.38
C LYS A 165 -8.02 -18.01 -8.58
N ALA A 166 -9.29 -17.62 -8.72
CA ALA A 166 -10.10 -17.99 -9.87
C ALA A 166 -9.61 -17.34 -11.17
N ALA A 167 -9.17 -16.08 -11.13
CA ALA A 167 -8.60 -15.38 -12.28
C ALA A 167 -7.32 -16.05 -12.77
N LEU A 168 -6.42 -16.42 -11.85
CA LEU A 168 -5.20 -17.19 -12.16
C LEU A 168 -5.50 -18.54 -12.82
N GLY A 169 -6.60 -19.20 -12.44
CA GLY A 169 -6.95 -20.51 -12.98
C GLY A 169 -7.80 -20.50 -14.26
N ARG A 170 -8.30 -19.33 -14.70
CA ARG A 170 -9.29 -19.26 -15.79
C ARG A 170 -9.00 -18.21 -16.86
N ASP A 171 -8.34 -17.11 -16.52
CA ASP A 171 -8.05 -16.05 -17.49
C ASP A 171 -6.67 -16.31 -18.12
N PRO A 172 -6.61 -16.60 -19.44
CA PRO A 172 -5.37 -16.94 -20.12
C PRO A 172 -4.28 -15.89 -19.97
N ARG A 173 -4.66 -14.62 -19.78
CA ARG A 173 -3.71 -13.51 -19.64
C ARG A 173 -2.82 -13.63 -18.41
N TYR A 174 -3.28 -14.30 -17.35
CA TYR A 174 -2.50 -14.47 -16.13
C TYR A 174 -1.77 -15.81 -16.04
N LEU A 175 -2.01 -16.74 -16.99
CA LEU A 175 -1.36 -18.05 -17.02
C LEU A 175 0.11 -17.93 -17.42
N ASP A 176 0.43 -17.00 -18.31
CA ASP A 176 1.78 -16.78 -18.83
C ASP A 176 2.58 -15.76 -17.98
N VAL A 177 2.09 -15.43 -16.78
CA VAL A 177 2.78 -14.51 -15.88
C VAL A 177 3.91 -15.22 -15.17
N ASP A 178 5.14 -14.85 -15.49
CA ASP A 178 6.33 -15.31 -14.77
C ASP A 178 6.50 -14.51 -13.47
N TRP A 179 5.90 -15.04 -12.41
CA TRP A 179 5.98 -14.47 -11.06
C TRP A 179 7.41 -14.47 -10.50
N GLU A 180 8.27 -15.38 -10.96
CA GLU A 180 9.67 -15.41 -10.52
C GLU A 180 10.46 -14.28 -11.17
N VAL A 181 10.21 -13.95 -12.44
CA VAL A 181 10.83 -12.79 -13.09
C VAL A 181 10.49 -11.51 -12.35
N LEU A 182 9.22 -11.28 -12.02
CA LEU A 182 8.80 -10.10 -11.24
C LEU A 182 9.47 -10.05 -9.86
N ARG A 183 9.53 -11.20 -9.17
CA ARG A 183 10.20 -11.31 -7.87
C ARG A 183 11.71 -11.00 -7.98
N ARG A 184 12.42 -11.64 -8.92
CA ARG A 184 13.85 -11.39 -9.16
C ARG A 184 14.12 -9.94 -9.55
N TRP A 185 13.19 -9.29 -10.23
CA TRP A 185 13.33 -7.88 -10.61
C TRP A 185 13.19 -6.92 -9.43
N ALA A 186 12.24 -7.21 -8.53
CA ALA A 186 12.13 -6.52 -7.24
C ALA A 186 13.34 -6.80 -6.33
N GLU A 187 13.84 -8.04 -6.31
CA GLU A 187 14.97 -8.46 -5.48
C GLU A 187 16.32 -8.01 -6.04
N GLY A 188 16.47 -7.84 -7.35
CA GLY A 188 17.70 -7.41 -8.02
C GLY A 188 18.07 -5.93 -7.82
N LEU A 189 17.30 -5.19 -7.03
CA LEU A 189 17.60 -3.80 -6.66
C LEU A 189 18.92 -3.71 -5.88
N PRO A 190 19.78 -2.69 -6.15
CA PRO A 190 20.91 -2.37 -5.29
C PRO A 190 20.44 -2.17 -3.86
N ASP A 191 21.21 -2.63 -2.86
CA ASP A 191 20.81 -2.63 -1.46
C ASP A 191 20.34 -1.26 -0.94
N GLN A 192 20.93 -0.17 -1.46
CA GLN A 192 20.58 1.21 -1.13
C GLN A 192 19.16 1.62 -1.55
N MET A 193 18.57 0.90 -2.50
CA MET A 193 17.23 1.16 -3.04
C MET A 193 16.20 0.16 -2.51
N ARG A 194 16.61 -0.91 -1.82
CA ARG A 194 15.68 -1.81 -1.14
C ARG A 194 15.03 -1.05 0.03
N PRO A 195 13.72 -1.25 0.31
CA PRO A 195 13.13 -0.75 1.52
C PRO A 195 13.93 -1.30 2.69
N GLN A 196 14.45 -0.41 3.53
CA GLN A 196 14.89 -0.81 4.85
C GLN A 196 13.65 -1.40 5.50
N ARG A 197 13.61 -2.72 5.69
CA ARG A 197 12.60 -3.31 6.57
C ARG A 197 12.65 -2.47 7.82
N PRO A 198 11.53 -1.88 8.29
CA PRO A 198 11.53 -1.40 9.65
C PRO A 198 11.95 -2.62 10.45
N THR A 199 13.12 -2.55 11.10
CA THR A 199 13.42 -3.44 12.21
C THR A 199 12.15 -3.43 13.07
N ASP A 200 11.69 -4.60 13.50
CA ASP A 200 10.55 -4.80 14.40
C ASP A 200 10.79 -4.18 15.79
N THR A 201 11.15 -2.90 15.82
CA THR A 201 11.42 -2.05 16.95
C THR A 201 10.54 -0.83 16.77
N GLY A 202 9.23 -0.98 17.02
CA GLY A 202 8.36 0.21 17.05
C GLY A 202 6.87 -0.01 17.26
N LEU A 203 6.30 -1.19 16.97
CA LEU A 203 4.85 -1.42 17.13
C LEU A 203 4.47 -2.41 18.24
N LEU A 204 5.44 -2.77 19.09
CA LEU A 204 5.23 -3.39 20.40
C LEU A 204 5.90 -2.57 21.50
N ARG A 205 5.85 -1.23 21.44
CA ARG A 205 5.96 -0.47 22.69
C ARG A 205 4.63 -0.65 23.41
N ALA A 206 4.69 -1.62 24.32
CA ALA A 206 3.73 -1.98 25.34
C ALA A 206 2.68 -0.88 25.59
N ALA A 207 1.42 -1.30 25.64
CA ALA A 207 0.45 -0.65 26.52
C ALA A 207 1.16 -0.28 27.82
N PRO A 208 0.98 0.92 28.39
CA PRO A 208 1.60 1.23 29.67
C PRO A 208 1.12 0.19 30.68
N SER A 209 1.99 -0.76 30.98
CA SER A 209 1.82 -1.71 32.06
C SER A 209 1.60 -0.85 33.29
N THR A 210 0.40 -0.95 33.87
CA THR A 210 0.17 -0.50 35.24
C THR A 210 1.33 -1.02 36.09
N PRO A 211 2.03 -0.15 36.84
CA PRO A 211 3.15 -0.60 37.67
C PRO A 211 2.62 -1.60 38.71
N PRO A 212 3.39 -2.64 39.06
CA PRO A 212 2.98 -3.59 40.07
C PRO A 212 2.81 -2.84 41.39
N VAL A 213 1.67 -3.09 42.05
CA VAL A 213 1.37 -2.65 43.41
C VAL A 213 2.53 -3.09 44.30
N GLN A 214 3.32 -2.13 44.79
CA GLN A 214 4.25 -2.38 45.88
C GLN A 214 3.40 -2.64 47.13
N THR A 215 3.35 -3.89 47.57
CA THR A 215 2.91 -4.21 48.93
C THR A 215 3.89 -3.57 49.90
N ALA A 216 3.48 -2.44 50.50
CA ALA A 216 4.15 -1.85 51.63
C ALA A 216 4.03 -2.79 52.86
N PRO A 217 5.06 -2.86 53.72
CA PRO A 217 5.01 -3.67 54.92
C PRO A 217 4.07 -3.03 55.95
N ARG A 218 3.27 -3.85 56.65
CA ARG A 218 2.46 -3.43 57.80
C ARG A 218 3.34 -2.75 58.85
N PRO A 219 2.94 -1.56 59.34
CA PRO A 219 3.23 -1.15 60.71
C PRO A 219 2.02 -1.45 61.59
N SER A 220 2.34 -1.82 62.83
CA SER A 220 1.46 -2.22 63.92
C SER A 220 0.41 -1.16 64.29
N GLU A 221 -0.80 -1.59 64.65
CA GLU A 221 -1.68 -0.83 65.54
C GLU A 221 -0.97 -0.62 66.90
N PRO A 222 -1.15 0.53 67.57
CA PRO A 222 -2.30 0.60 68.48
C PRO A 222 -2.96 1.98 68.63
N GLU A 223 -4.13 1.88 69.28
CA GLU A 223 -4.80 2.83 70.17
C GLU A 223 -5.71 3.92 69.58
N ALA A 224 -6.94 3.81 70.07
CA ALA A 224 -8.08 4.68 69.85
C ALA A 224 -7.94 5.97 70.65
N GLU A 225 -8.28 7.09 70.04
CA GLU A 225 -8.87 8.22 70.75
C GLU A 225 -9.99 8.83 69.89
N ASP A 226 -11.14 8.98 70.54
CA ASP A 226 -12.33 9.68 70.08
C ASP A 226 -12.03 11.14 69.74
N ALA A 227 -12.57 11.64 68.61
CA ALA A 227 -12.95 13.05 68.47
C ALA A 227 -13.84 13.29 67.24
N GLU A 228 -15.12 13.48 67.55
CA GLU A 228 -16.02 14.51 67.01
C GLU A 228 -16.26 14.64 65.49
N SER A 229 -17.50 14.29 65.14
CA SER A 229 -18.39 14.90 64.15
C SER A 229 -17.95 16.24 63.52
N GLU A 230 -17.97 16.30 62.19
CA GLU A 230 -18.52 17.47 61.49
C GLU A 230 -19.28 17.05 60.22
N GLU A 231 -20.52 17.52 60.18
CA GLU A 231 -21.53 17.28 59.16
C GLU A 231 -21.47 18.38 58.08
N LEU A 232 -21.81 17.98 56.84
CA LEU A 232 -22.44 18.78 55.76
C LEU A 232 -21.56 19.72 54.89
N PRO A 233 -22.03 20.17 53.69
CA PRO A 233 -23.30 19.87 53.00
C PRO A 233 -23.18 19.42 51.52
N ALA A 234 -24.26 18.79 51.03
CA ALA A 234 -24.53 18.60 49.61
C ALA A 234 -25.29 19.80 49.00
N LEU A 235 -24.90 20.24 47.80
CA LEU A 235 -25.61 21.23 46.96
C LEU A 235 -25.24 20.99 45.46
N PRO A 236 -26.03 21.46 44.46
CA PRO A 236 -27.21 20.78 43.93
C PRO A 236 -27.10 20.53 42.40
N ALA A 237 -28.00 19.70 41.84
CA ALA A 237 -28.11 19.49 40.40
C ALA A 237 -28.83 20.64 39.68
N PRO A 238 -28.32 21.17 38.54
CA PRO A 238 -29.07 22.06 37.67
C PRO A 238 -29.76 21.31 36.52
N THR A 239 -31.07 21.23 36.68
CA THR A 239 -32.20 21.31 35.73
C THR A 239 -31.99 21.42 34.22
N ALA A 240 -32.96 20.79 33.54
CA ALA A 240 -33.20 20.78 32.10
C ALA A 240 -33.54 22.17 31.54
N GLU A 241 -32.54 22.92 31.07
CA GLU A 241 -32.76 24.11 30.24
C GLU A 241 -31.60 24.29 29.25
N ARG A 242 -31.54 23.44 28.22
CA ARG A 242 -30.76 23.71 27.00
C ARG A 242 -31.26 22.96 25.75
N ARG A 243 -32.52 22.51 25.79
CA ARG A 243 -33.25 21.94 24.65
C ARG A 243 -34.06 23.01 23.90
N GLU A 244 -33.46 24.15 23.56
CA GLU A 244 -34.19 25.14 22.74
C GLU A 244 -33.32 26.09 21.91
N ARG A 245 -32.15 25.62 21.44
CA ARG A 245 -31.31 26.39 20.48
C ARG A 245 -30.75 25.56 19.32
N ARG A 246 -31.55 24.64 18.78
CA ARG A 246 -31.19 23.89 17.56
C ARG A 246 -32.38 23.51 16.68
N ARG A 247 -33.41 24.36 16.64
CA ARG A 247 -34.54 24.23 15.68
C ARG A 247 -34.71 25.43 14.74
N THR A 248 -33.79 26.39 14.75
CA THR A 248 -33.79 27.51 13.80
C THR A 248 -32.37 27.81 13.34
N ARG A 249 -31.86 26.97 12.44
CA ARG A 249 -30.98 27.33 11.32
C ARG A 249 -30.75 26.12 10.42
#